data_AF-A0A5C7P629-F1
#
_entry.id   AF-A0A5C7P629-F1
#
_cell.length_a   1.000
_cell.length_b   1.000
_cell.length_c   1.000
_cell.angle_alpha   90.00
_cell.angle_beta   90.00
_cell.angle_gamma   90.00
#
_symmetry.space_group_name_H-M   'P 1'
#
loop_
_entity.id
_entity.type
_entity.pdbx_description
1 polymer ?
#
loop_
_entity_poly.entity_id
_entity_poly.type
_entity_poly.pdbx_seq_one_letter_code
_entity_poly.pdbx_strand_id
1 'polypeptide(L)'
;MTYRIRNWDQHYESAETRKLKRLSWVRVSTKLSGDGYRMLVKGHRNGPAHFAAWVSMLQVAATAKKRGDLVQDNGMPHTAATLSFKTDLPEEWFAEALPRLASPEIGWIEGLEESGDLPEIPGDSPGGIPPHKNKNLKENLKGNIHTTEAVYEVEEVFDESGHACGVYGPEQRPIDQTEAASCARDMGRLDPDDGERQDRHQHAPETLRKINVEALWEEFIGLSMAAGKQYSEGQVMLALRDWLSYGDDEKLMIFEDYKRKCFDGTWSDARHTPLVGNYLKTGAWKPRGTGVRILPVVKPMSKSDESQHAAAQTFLSQRR
;
A
#
# COMPACT_ATOMS: atom_id res chain seq x y z
N MET A 1 -18.51 20.43 -21.17
CA MET A 1 -17.05 20.59 -21.17
C MET A 1 -16.42 19.29 -20.76
N THR A 2 -15.53 18.74 -21.57
CA THR A 2 -14.89 17.46 -21.31
C THR A 2 -13.49 17.71 -20.77
N TYR A 3 -13.12 17.14 -19.63
CA TYR A 3 -11.77 17.32 -19.10
C TYR A 3 -10.84 16.21 -19.58
N ARG A 4 -9.58 16.57 -19.86
CA ARG A 4 -8.51 15.65 -20.20
C ARG A 4 -7.28 15.94 -19.33
N ILE A 5 -6.59 14.88 -18.90
CA ILE A 5 -5.32 15.00 -18.19
C ILE A 5 -4.22 15.35 -19.18
N ARG A 6 -3.54 16.47 -18.95
CA ARG A 6 -2.51 16.99 -19.84
C ARG A 6 -1.33 16.03 -19.92
N ASN A 7 -0.80 15.85 -21.12
CA ASN A 7 0.40 15.06 -21.39
C ASN A 7 0.32 13.62 -20.81
N TRP A 8 -0.86 13.00 -20.89
CA TRP A 8 -1.10 11.65 -20.35
C TRP A 8 0.00 10.66 -20.78
N ASP A 9 0.24 10.62 -22.09
CA ASP A 9 1.19 9.71 -22.72
C ASP A 9 2.63 9.94 -22.23
N GLN A 10 2.99 11.16 -21.84
CA GLN A 10 4.36 11.50 -21.43
C GLN A 10 4.61 11.16 -19.96
N HIS A 11 3.63 11.36 -19.08
CA HIS A 11 3.83 11.29 -17.63
C HIS A 11 3.33 10.01 -16.99
N TYR A 12 2.27 9.40 -17.53
CA TYR A 12 1.55 8.30 -16.87
C TYR A 12 1.69 6.97 -17.62
N GLU A 13 2.18 7.00 -18.86
CA GLU A 13 2.40 5.79 -19.67
C GLU A 13 3.85 5.58 -20.10
N SER A 14 4.21 4.30 -20.22
CA SER A 14 5.43 3.82 -20.86
C SER A 14 5.09 3.06 -22.15
N ALA A 15 6.12 2.70 -22.92
CA ALA A 15 5.95 1.84 -24.08
C ALA A 15 5.34 0.47 -23.74
N GLU A 16 5.49 0.00 -22.49
CA GLU A 16 4.90 -1.25 -22.02
C GLU A 16 3.44 -1.07 -21.63
N THR A 17 3.09 -0.02 -20.89
CA THR A 17 1.71 0.22 -20.45
C THR A 17 0.76 0.54 -21.61
N ARG A 18 1.28 1.16 -22.69
CA ARG A 18 0.54 1.39 -23.94
C ARG A 18 0.10 0.11 -24.64
N LYS A 19 0.83 -1.00 -24.44
CA LYS A 19 0.49 -2.31 -25.04
C LYS A 19 -0.62 -3.02 -24.25
N LEU A 20 -0.85 -2.64 -23.01
CA LEU A 20 -1.86 -3.26 -22.16
C LEU A 20 -3.26 -2.82 -22.62
N LYS A 21 -4.22 -3.75 -22.66
CA LYS A 21 -5.63 -3.40 -22.91
C LYS A 21 -6.27 -2.74 -21.69
N ARG A 22 -5.96 -3.24 -20.49
CA ARG A 22 -6.44 -2.71 -19.21
C ARG A 22 -5.25 -2.35 -18.35
N LEU A 23 -5.27 -1.14 -17.79
CA LEU A 23 -4.23 -0.63 -16.91
C LEU A 23 -4.72 -0.80 -15.46
N SER A 24 -4.05 -1.65 -14.67
CA SER A 24 -4.42 -1.90 -13.27
C SER A 24 -3.74 -0.98 -12.27
N TRP A 25 -2.77 -0.18 -12.72
CA TRP A 25 -2.01 0.75 -11.90
C TRP A 25 -1.58 1.95 -12.74
N VAL A 26 -1.56 3.15 -12.13
CA VAL A 26 -1.07 4.37 -12.79
C VAL A 26 0.21 4.83 -12.12
N ARG A 27 1.20 5.24 -12.91
CA ARG A 27 2.44 5.80 -12.38
C ARG A 27 2.17 7.22 -11.88
N VAL A 28 2.37 7.48 -10.60
CA VAL A 28 2.28 8.83 -10.03
C VAL A 28 3.68 9.30 -9.63
N SER A 29 3.99 10.56 -9.90
CA SER A 29 5.27 11.17 -9.50
C SER A 29 5.37 11.21 -7.97
N THR A 30 6.53 10.81 -7.44
CA THR A 30 6.86 10.96 -6.01
C THR A 30 7.45 12.33 -5.69
N LYS A 31 7.67 13.19 -6.69
CA LYS A 31 8.21 14.54 -6.51
C LYS A 31 7.13 15.48 -6.01
N LEU A 32 7.15 15.74 -4.70
CA LEU A 32 6.26 16.70 -4.03
C LEU A 32 6.85 18.13 -3.93
N SER A 33 7.96 18.40 -4.62
CA SER A 33 8.60 19.73 -4.65
C SER A 33 8.16 20.61 -5.82
N GLY A 34 7.29 20.12 -6.70
CA GLY A 34 6.81 20.88 -7.85
C GLY A 34 5.86 22.01 -7.45
N ASP A 35 5.93 23.13 -8.17
CA ASP A 35 5.13 24.32 -7.86
C ASP A 35 3.63 24.05 -7.97
N GLY A 36 3.18 23.36 -9.03
CA GLY A 36 1.76 22.99 -9.17
C GLY A 36 1.22 22.16 -7.99
N TYR A 37 2.04 21.26 -7.42
CA TYR A 37 1.65 20.51 -6.23
C TYR A 37 1.55 21.42 -5.00
N ARG A 38 2.54 22.28 -4.78
CA ARG A 38 2.55 23.24 -3.66
C ARG A 38 1.38 24.21 -3.76
N MET A 39 1.08 24.71 -4.96
CA MET A 39 -0.04 25.61 -5.22
C MET A 39 -1.38 24.89 -4.97
N LEU A 40 -1.54 23.64 -5.41
CA LEU A 40 -2.74 22.87 -5.15
C LEU A 40 -2.99 22.69 -3.65
N VAL A 41 -1.97 22.24 -2.90
CA VAL A 41 -2.09 21.86 -1.49
C VAL A 41 -2.10 23.06 -0.55
N LYS A 42 -1.26 24.08 -0.79
CA LYS A 42 -1.18 25.26 0.09
C LYS A 42 -2.13 26.38 -0.30
N GLY A 43 -2.50 26.49 -1.58
CA GLY A 43 -3.35 27.58 -2.08
C GLY A 43 -4.83 27.45 -1.72
N HIS A 44 -5.23 26.47 -0.90
CA HIS A 44 -6.61 26.30 -0.46
C HIS A 44 -6.68 25.54 0.86
N ARG A 45 -7.66 25.86 1.70
CA ARG A 45 -7.90 25.17 2.99
C ARG A 45 -8.13 23.67 2.80
N ASN A 46 -8.84 23.29 1.73
CA ASN A 46 -9.09 21.89 1.37
C ASN A 46 -8.02 21.31 0.42
N GLY A 47 -6.84 21.93 0.30
CA GLY A 47 -5.80 21.51 -0.64
C GLY A 47 -5.43 20.01 -0.59
N PRO A 48 -5.26 19.38 0.59
CA PRO A 48 -5.05 17.93 0.69
C PRO A 48 -6.18 17.10 0.08
N ALA A 49 -7.44 17.52 0.27
CA ALA A 49 -8.61 16.87 -0.32
C ALA A 49 -8.62 17.00 -1.85
N HIS A 50 -8.20 18.15 -2.39
CA HIS A 50 -8.09 18.33 -3.85
C HIS A 50 -6.99 17.44 -4.43
N PHE A 51 -5.90 17.21 -3.69
CA PHE A 51 -4.87 16.26 -4.10
C PHE A 51 -5.38 14.82 -4.08
N ALA A 52 -6.20 14.44 -3.09
CA ALA A 52 -6.87 13.14 -3.09
C ALA A 52 -7.81 12.99 -4.31
N ALA A 53 -8.63 14.01 -4.60
CA ALA A 53 -9.48 14.04 -5.79
C ALA A 53 -8.66 13.89 -7.09
N TRP A 54 -7.52 14.58 -7.18
CA TRP A 54 -6.59 14.45 -8.31
C TRP A 54 -6.10 13.01 -8.50
N VAL A 55 -5.62 12.36 -7.44
CA VAL A 55 -5.13 10.97 -7.52
C VAL A 55 -6.26 10.01 -7.94
N SER A 56 -7.48 10.23 -7.47
CA SER A 56 -8.65 9.45 -7.90
C SER A 56 -9.03 9.70 -9.35
N MET A 57 -8.94 10.95 -9.84
CA MET A 57 -9.16 11.27 -11.25
C MET A 57 -8.15 10.59 -12.18
N LEU A 58 -6.87 10.49 -11.77
CA LEU A 58 -5.87 9.73 -12.53
C LEU A 58 -6.27 8.25 -12.69
N GLN A 59 -6.81 7.64 -11.64
CA GLN A 59 -7.28 6.25 -11.67
C GLN A 59 -8.51 6.09 -12.56
N VAL A 60 -9.46 7.01 -12.49
CA VAL A 60 -10.64 7.01 -13.37
C VAL A 60 -10.20 7.11 -14.84
N ALA A 61 -9.33 8.07 -15.17
CA ALA A 61 -8.84 8.27 -16.53
C ALA A 61 -7.98 7.12 -17.05
N ALA A 62 -7.29 6.36 -16.18
CA ALA A 62 -6.56 5.15 -16.56
C ALA A 62 -7.49 4.03 -17.07
N THR A 63 -8.75 4.03 -16.63
CA THR A 63 -9.77 3.04 -17.00
C THR A 63 -10.67 3.49 -18.15
N ALA A 64 -10.59 4.76 -18.56
CA ALA A 64 -11.39 5.30 -19.65
C ALA A 64 -11.08 4.65 -21.00
N LYS A 65 -12.07 4.62 -21.90
CA LYS A 65 -11.94 4.05 -23.25
C LYS A 65 -10.76 4.64 -24.02
N LYS A 66 -10.59 5.96 -23.92
CA LYS A 66 -9.39 6.68 -24.32
C LYS A 66 -8.72 7.18 -23.04
N ARG A 67 -7.56 6.64 -22.73
CA ARG A 67 -6.88 6.93 -21.47
C ARG A 67 -6.45 8.39 -21.38
N GLY A 68 -6.55 8.93 -20.18
CA GLY A 68 -6.33 10.35 -19.92
C GLY A 68 -7.58 11.21 -20.09
N ASP A 69 -8.62 10.73 -20.76
CA ASP A 69 -9.87 11.47 -20.93
C ASP A 69 -10.83 11.15 -19.75
N LEU A 70 -11.44 12.19 -19.16
CA LEU A 70 -12.44 12.04 -18.10
C LEU A 70 -13.84 11.91 -18.71
N VAL A 71 -14.06 10.79 -19.39
CA VAL A 71 -15.31 10.45 -20.08
C VAL A 71 -15.86 9.13 -19.52
N GLN A 72 -17.17 9.09 -19.32
CA GLN A 72 -17.93 7.92 -18.87
C GLN A 72 -18.04 6.87 -19.98
N ASP A 73 -18.41 5.64 -19.62
CA ASP A 73 -18.55 4.54 -20.59
C ASP A 73 -19.63 4.80 -21.65
N ASN A 74 -20.64 5.62 -21.33
CA ASN A 74 -21.69 6.06 -22.25
C ASN A 74 -21.26 7.24 -23.17
N GLY A 75 -20.01 7.68 -23.09
CA GLY A 75 -19.49 8.79 -23.87
C GLY A 75 -19.73 10.18 -23.27
N MET A 76 -20.47 10.28 -22.15
CA MET A 76 -20.72 11.56 -21.49
C MET A 76 -19.51 12.01 -20.67
N PRO A 77 -19.21 13.32 -20.59
CA PRO A 77 -18.15 13.81 -19.74
C PRO A 77 -18.41 13.49 -18.26
N HIS A 78 -17.35 13.24 -17.50
CA HIS A 78 -17.46 13.12 -16.06
C HIS A 78 -17.71 14.51 -15.42
N THR A 79 -18.75 14.61 -14.60
CA THR A 79 -19.02 15.73 -13.69
C THR A 79 -18.51 15.42 -12.28
N ALA A 80 -18.47 16.43 -11.40
CA ALA A 80 -18.11 16.25 -9.98
C ALA A 80 -18.96 15.16 -9.31
N ALA A 81 -20.29 15.20 -9.45
CA ALA A 81 -21.20 14.16 -8.96
C ALA A 81 -20.85 12.75 -9.47
N THR A 82 -20.56 12.60 -10.77
CA THR A 82 -20.22 11.28 -11.32
C THR A 82 -18.85 10.77 -10.87
N LEU A 83 -17.88 11.67 -10.64
CA LEU A 83 -16.57 11.32 -10.10
C LEU A 83 -16.69 10.90 -8.64
N SER A 84 -17.50 11.63 -7.87
CA SER A 84 -17.84 11.29 -6.49
C SER A 84 -18.40 9.89 -6.39
N PHE A 85 -19.47 9.60 -7.16
CA PHE A 85 -20.07 8.26 -7.20
C PHE A 85 -19.07 7.17 -7.61
N LYS A 86 -18.16 7.44 -8.55
CA LYS A 86 -17.21 6.44 -9.05
C LYS A 86 -16.04 6.15 -8.10
N THR A 87 -15.75 7.07 -7.19
CA THR A 87 -14.55 7.04 -6.34
C THR A 87 -14.85 6.95 -4.85
N ASP A 88 -16.13 7.02 -4.46
CA ASP A 88 -16.60 7.11 -3.08
C ASP A 88 -15.98 8.29 -2.29
N LEU A 89 -15.62 9.37 -3.01
CA LEU A 89 -15.10 10.61 -2.41
C LEU A 89 -16.15 11.73 -2.46
N PRO A 90 -16.13 12.70 -1.53
CA PRO A 90 -17.10 13.79 -1.51
C PRO A 90 -17.14 14.61 -2.82
N GLU A 91 -18.33 14.96 -3.29
CA GLU A 91 -18.53 15.72 -4.54
C GLU A 91 -17.85 17.09 -4.48
N GLU A 92 -17.89 17.73 -3.30
CA GLU A 92 -17.31 19.03 -3.05
C GLU A 92 -15.82 19.05 -3.38
N TRP A 93 -15.12 17.94 -3.14
CA TRP A 93 -13.69 17.84 -3.44
C TRP A 93 -13.42 17.94 -4.94
N PHE A 94 -14.27 17.35 -5.78
CA PHE A 94 -14.13 17.44 -7.23
C PHE A 94 -14.61 18.78 -7.77
N ALA A 95 -15.73 19.29 -7.25
CA ALA A 95 -16.30 20.57 -7.65
C ALA A 95 -15.29 21.72 -7.42
N GLU A 96 -14.58 21.71 -6.29
CA GLU A 96 -13.54 22.69 -5.98
C GLU A 96 -12.20 22.39 -6.70
N ALA A 97 -11.85 21.12 -6.91
CA ALA A 97 -10.56 20.75 -7.51
C ALA A 97 -10.51 20.95 -9.04
N LEU A 98 -11.56 20.60 -9.78
CA LEU A 98 -11.59 20.69 -11.25
C LEU A 98 -11.19 22.08 -11.80
N PRO A 99 -11.81 23.20 -11.38
CA PRO A 99 -11.43 24.52 -11.89
C PRO A 99 -9.99 24.90 -11.51
N ARG A 100 -9.52 24.48 -10.32
CA ARG A 100 -8.13 24.75 -9.89
C ARG A 100 -7.12 23.96 -10.71
N LEU A 101 -7.37 22.68 -10.97
CA LEU A 101 -6.50 21.84 -11.78
C LEU A 101 -6.45 22.28 -13.25
N ALA A 102 -7.53 22.89 -13.74
CA ALA A 102 -7.63 23.46 -15.08
C ALA A 102 -7.03 24.87 -15.18
N SER A 103 -6.81 25.55 -14.05
CA SER A 103 -6.26 26.91 -14.02
C SER A 103 -4.88 26.97 -14.69
N PRO A 104 -4.51 28.10 -15.32
CA PRO A 104 -3.19 28.26 -15.94
C PRO A 104 -2.02 28.06 -14.97
N GLU A 105 -2.23 28.33 -13.69
CA GLU A 105 -1.25 28.19 -12.62
C GLU A 105 -0.84 26.72 -12.36
N ILE A 106 -1.82 25.81 -12.33
CA ILE A 106 -1.56 24.39 -12.09
C ILE A 106 -1.46 23.64 -13.43
N GLY A 107 -2.45 23.83 -14.31
CA GLY A 107 -2.43 23.35 -15.69
C GLY A 107 -2.28 21.84 -15.84
N TRP A 108 -2.84 21.06 -14.92
CA TRP A 108 -2.75 19.59 -14.94
C TRP A 108 -3.84 18.94 -15.79
N ILE A 109 -4.97 19.62 -15.95
CA ILE A 109 -6.04 19.19 -16.86
C ILE A 109 -6.35 20.31 -17.87
N GLU A 110 -6.92 19.92 -19.00
CA GLU A 110 -7.40 20.81 -20.04
C GLU A 110 -8.87 20.53 -20.33
N GLY A 111 -9.64 21.59 -20.60
CA GLY A 111 -11.00 21.46 -21.09
C GLY A 111 -10.98 21.31 -22.61
N LEU A 112 -11.55 20.23 -23.10
CA LEU A 112 -11.91 20.05 -24.50
C LEU A 112 -13.31 20.63 -24.69
N GLU A 113 -13.37 21.71 -25.46
CA GLU A 113 -14.61 22.14 -26.08
C GLU A 113 -14.86 21.22 -27.27
N GLU A 114 -16.01 20.54 -27.29
CA GLU A 114 -16.43 19.81 -28.47
C GLU A 114 -16.80 20.87 -29.53
N SER A 115 -15.85 21.15 -30.43
CA SER A 115 -16.17 21.80 -31.70
C SER A 115 -17.18 20.90 -32.40
N GLY A 116 -18.43 21.34 -32.47
CA GLY A 116 -19.53 20.63 -33.13
C GLY A 116 -19.35 20.59 -34.65
N ASP A 117 -18.27 19.99 -35.12
CA ASP A 117 -18.16 19.57 -36.51
C ASP A 117 -19.06 18.37 -36.70
N LEU A 118 -20.29 18.68 -37.14
CA LEU A 118 -21.19 17.72 -37.75
C LEU A 118 -20.40 16.91 -38.79
N PRO A 119 -20.60 15.58 -38.90
CA PRO A 119 -19.96 14.80 -39.93
C PRO A 119 -20.37 15.35 -41.29
N GLU A 120 -19.42 15.95 -42.02
CA GLU A 120 -19.60 16.22 -43.44
C GLU A 120 -20.00 14.92 -44.12
N ILE A 121 -21.22 14.92 -44.66
CA ILE A 121 -21.77 13.89 -45.51
C ILE A 121 -20.74 13.64 -46.63
N PRO A 122 -20.32 12.39 -46.90
CA PRO A 122 -19.32 12.12 -47.93
C PRO A 122 -19.89 12.53 -49.29
N GLY A 123 -19.45 13.68 -49.79
CA GLY A 123 -19.67 14.10 -51.16
C GLY A 123 -18.82 13.24 -52.08
N ASP A 124 -19.44 12.26 -52.70
CA ASP A 124 -18.90 11.47 -53.79
C ASP A 124 -18.42 12.41 -54.92
N SER A 125 -17.12 12.43 -55.21
CA SER A 125 -16.63 12.81 -56.53
C SER A 125 -15.28 12.16 -56.84
N PRO A 126 -15.09 11.62 -58.06
CA PRO A 126 -14.04 10.67 -58.36
C PRO A 126 -12.82 11.34 -59.01
N GLY A 127 -11.65 10.79 -58.68
CA GLY A 127 -10.49 10.78 -59.57
C GLY A 127 -9.43 11.86 -59.30
N GLY A 128 -8.18 11.40 -59.15
CA GLY A 128 -7.04 12.18 -59.63
C GLY A 128 -5.85 12.34 -58.69
N ILE A 129 -4.93 11.36 -58.76
CA ILE A 129 -3.46 11.50 -58.70
C ILE A 129 -2.83 11.81 -57.31
N PRO A 130 -1.91 10.95 -56.82
CA PRO A 130 -1.04 11.26 -55.68
C PRO A 130 0.24 11.97 -56.15
N PRO A 131 0.76 12.95 -55.39
CA PRO A 131 2.20 12.87 -55.12
C PRO A 131 2.73 13.37 -53.76
N HIS A 132 3.78 12.68 -53.35
CA HIS A 132 5.03 13.13 -52.72
C HIS A 132 5.10 13.59 -51.25
N LYS A 133 5.83 12.75 -50.50
CA LYS A 133 6.66 13.07 -49.33
C LYS A 133 7.34 14.43 -49.46
N ASN A 134 7.29 15.24 -48.39
CA ASN A 134 8.39 16.15 -48.07
C ASN A 134 8.77 16.11 -46.59
N LYS A 135 10.07 15.89 -46.40
CA LYS A 135 10.83 16.01 -45.17
C LYS A 135 11.06 17.50 -44.88
N ASN A 136 11.29 17.79 -43.59
CA ASN A 136 11.86 19.01 -43.00
C ASN A 136 10.91 20.20 -42.85
N LEU A 137 10.52 20.44 -41.61
CA LEU A 137 10.58 21.78 -41.02
C LEU A 137 11.05 21.66 -39.57
N LYS A 138 12.36 21.85 -39.38
CA LYS A 138 12.94 22.37 -38.14
C LYS A 138 12.98 23.90 -38.28
N GLU A 139 13.09 24.58 -37.13
CA GLU A 139 13.00 26.04 -36.92
C GLU A 139 11.53 26.48 -36.74
N ASN A 140 11.12 27.24 -35.74
CA ASN A 140 11.78 28.25 -34.92
C ASN A 140 10.86 28.52 -33.72
N LEU A 141 11.36 28.47 -32.48
CA LEU A 141 10.75 29.15 -31.32
C LEU A 141 11.83 29.43 -30.28
N LYS A 142 12.68 30.40 -30.58
CA LYS A 142 13.30 31.26 -29.57
C LYS A 142 12.33 32.40 -29.32
N GLY A 143 11.65 32.36 -28.17
CA GLY A 143 10.73 33.41 -27.73
C GLY A 143 10.97 33.71 -26.25
N ASN A 144 11.40 34.94 -26.00
CA ASN A 144 11.72 35.58 -24.73
C ASN A 144 10.87 35.15 -23.52
N ILE A 145 11.54 34.76 -22.44
CA ILE A 145 10.98 34.77 -21.09
C ILE A 145 11.29 36.16 -20.50
N HIS A 146 10.27 36.99 -20.34
CA HIS A 146 10.34 38.14 -19.44
C HIS A 146 10.08 37.65 -18.02
N THR A 147 11.10 37.70 -17.18
CA THR A 147 10.98 37.58 -15.73
C THR A 147 10.38 38.88 -15.18
N THR A 148 9.11 38.86 -14.79
CA THR A 148 8.54 39.84 -13.87
C THR A 148 8.71 39.30 -12.46
N GLU A 149 9.61 39.90 -11.68
CA GLU A 149 9.69 39.71 -10.24
C GLU A 149 8.41 40.26 -9.60
N ALA A 150 7.57 39.36 -9.09
CA ALA A 150 6.52 39.73 -8.16
C ALA A 150 7.11 39.67 -6.74
N VAL A 151 7.43 40.83 -6.20
CA VAL A 151 7.70 41.00 -4.76
C VAL A 151 6.36 40.88 -4.05
N TYR A 152 6.21 39.85 -3.21
CA TYR A 152 5.10 39.74 -2.28
C TYR A 152 5.61 40.14 -0.89
N GLU A 153 5.12 41.28 -0.40
CA GLU A 153 5.17 41.59 1.03
C GLU A 153 4.23 40.64 1.76
N VAL A 154 4.76 39.89 2.72
CA VAL A 154 4.00 39.08 3.65
C VAL A 154 3.76 39.95 4.88
N GLU A 155 2.53 40.43 5.07
CA GLU A 155 2.13 40.99 6.36
C GLU A 155 2.00 39.84 7.36
N GLU A 156 2.97 39.74 8.27
CA GLU A 156 2.88 38.90 9.45
C GLU A 156 1.93 39.55 10.45
N VAL A 157 0.74 38.95 10.61
CA VAL A 157 -0.21 39.33 11.66
C VAL A 157 0.25 38.68 12.97
N PHE A 158 0.88 39.46 13.83
CA PHE A 158 1.18 39.10 15.22
C PHE A 158 -0.02 39.43 16.11
N ASP A 159 -0.31 38.58 17.10
CA ASP A 159 -1.18 38.98 18.20
C ASP A 159 -0.44 39.95 19.15
N GLU A 160 -1.19 40.69 19.97
CA GLU A 160 -0.69 41.71 20.89
C GLU A 160 0.23 41.17 22.00
N SER A 161 0.56 39.87 21.99
CA SER A 161 1.43 39.22 22.98
C SER A 161 2.72 38.62 22.41
N GLY A 162 2.92 38.65 21.08
CA GLY A 162 4.21 38.31 20.45
C GLY A 162 4.70 36.86 20.66
N HIS A 163 3.81 35.90 20.92
CA HIS A 163 4.19 34.50 21.15
C HIS A 163 3.57 33.53 20.15
N ALA A 164 4.43 32.76 19.45
CA ALA A 164 4.02 31.63 18.64
C ALA A 164 3.46 30.50 19.52
N CYS A 165 2.16 30.22 19.41
CA CYS A 165 1.48 29.18 20.19
C CYS A 165 1.65 27.79 19.55
N GLY A 166 2.60 27.01 20.06
CA GLY A 166 2.71 25.56 19.82
C GLY A 166 2.32 24.79 21.08
N VAL A 167 1.21 24.05 21.04
CA VAL A 167 0.62 23.36 22.20
C VAL A 167 0.98 21.86 22.19
N TYR A 168 1.85 21.51 23.16
CA TYR A 168 1.98 20.28 23.97
C TYR A 168 1.90 18.86 23.37
N GLY A 169 2.98 18.10 23.60
CA GLY A 169 2.93 16.64 23.81
C GLY A 169 3.05 16.28 25.30
N PRO A 170 2.71 15.06 25.73
CA PRO A 170 2.90 14.63 27.12
C PRO A 170 4.17 13.77 27.35
N GLU A 171 4.72 13.98 28.54
CA GLU A 171 5.92 13.41 29.15
C GLU A 171 5.99 11.88 29.17
N GLN A 172 7.18 11.32 28.98
CA GLN A 172 7.52 9.95 29.35
C GLN A 172 8.41 9.96 30.59
N ARG A 173 8.00 9.24 31.64
CA ARG A 173 8.84 8.92 32.81
C ARG A 173 9.64 7.64 32.55
N PRO A 174 10.85 7.49 33.10
CA PRO A 174 11.65 6.28 32.94
C PRO A 174 11.17 5.17 33.87
N ILE A 175 11.06 3.94 33.32
CA ILE A 175 10.80 2.72 34.08
C ILE A 175 12.14 2.03 34.37
N ASP A 176 12.35 1.78 35.66
CA ASP A 176 13.49 1.11 36.27
C ASP A 176 13.57 -0.37 35.85
N GLN A 177 14.77 -0.84 35.51
CA GLN A 177 15.05 -2.21 35.05
C GLN A 177 15.77 -2.97 36.16
N THR A 178 15.00 -3.64 37.02
CA THR A 178 15.51 -4.73 37.85
C THR A 178 14.38 -5.69 38.15
N GLU A 179 14.70 -7.00 38.15
CA GLU A 179 13.86 -8.14 38.55
C GLU A 179 13.07 -8.87 37.45
N ALA A 180 13.71 -9.87 36.82
CA ALA A 180 13.11 -11.19 36.55
C ALA A 180 14.17 -12.19 36.06
N ALA A 181 15.18 -12.46 36.89
CA ALA A 181 16.09 -13.58 36.74
C ALA A 181 15.90 -14.53 37.93
N SER A 182 14.92 -15.43 37.86
CA SER A 182 14.78 -16.53 38.81
C SER A 182 13.78 -17.58 38.30
N CYS A 183 14.23 -18.47 37.41
CA CYS A 183 13.61 -19.79 37.25
C CYS A 183 14.55 -20.72 36.48
N ALA A 184 15.64 -21.14 37.14
CA ALA A 184 16.48 -22.23 36.68
C ALA A 184 17.17 -22.87 37.89
N ARG A 185 16.49 -23.82 38.53
CA ARG A 185 17.08 -24.87 39.38
C ARG A 185 15.96 -25.81 39.84
N ASP A 186 15.78 -26.91 39.13
CA ASP A 186 15.60 -28.22 39.76
C ASP A 186 15.77 -29.33 38.72
N MET A 187 16.98 -29.89 38.73
CA MET A 187 17.35 -31.13 38.07
C MET A 187 17.57 -32.15 39.20
N GLY A 188 16.69 -33.15 39.29
CA GLY A 188 16.78 -34.17 40.33
C GLY A 188 16.15 -35.49 39.92
N ARG A 189 17.04 -36.45 39.64
CA ARG A 189 16.89 -37.92 39.69
C ARG A 189 15.97 -38.65 38.70
N LEU A 190 16.64 -39.42 37.84
CA LEU A 190 16.16 -40.62 37.18
C LEU A 190 16.28 -41.81 38.15
N ASP A 191 15.25 -42.64 38.21
CA ASP A 191 15.34 -44.06 38.57
C ASP A 191 14.70 -44.90 37.43
N PRO A 192 15.25 -46.07 37.07
CA PRO A 192 14.73 -46.93 36.02
C PRO A 192 13.88 -48.10 36.57
N ASP A 193 13.21 -48.77 35.63
CA ASP A 193 12.48 -50.05 35.74
C ASP A 193 11.13 -50.04 36.48
N ASP A 194 10.04 -50.27 35.74
CA ASP A 194 9.55 -51.64 35.53
C ASP A 194 8.40 -51.65 34.52
N GLY A 195 8.36 -52.68 33.68
CA GLY A 195 7.43 -52.82 32.59
C GLY A 195 6.02 -53.23 33.03
N GLU A 196 5.01 -52.79 32.29
CA GLU A 196 3.85 -53.62 32.00
C GLU A 196 3.10 -53.10 30.76
N ARG A 197 3.06 -53.97 29.76
CA ARG A 197 2.25 -53.87 28.54
C ARG A 197 0.82 -54.23 28.91
N GLN A 198 -0.08 -53.26 28.96
CA GLN A 198 -1.53 -53.50 28.88
C GLN A 198 -2.23 -52.43 28.06
N ASP A 199 -3.19 -52.92 27.28
CA ASP A 199 -3.97 -52.28 26.24
C ASP A 199 -4.49 -50.88 26.57
N ARG A 200 -4.15 -49.89 25.72
CA ARG A 200 -4.79 -48.57 25.67
C ARG A 200 -5.15 -48.20 24.24
N HIS A 201 -6.21 -48.82 23.74
CA HIS A 201 -7.06 -48.16 22.75
C HIS A 201 -8.27 -47.57 23.46
N GLN A 202 -8.55 -46.31 23.13
CA GLN A 202 -9.76 -45.53 23.48
C GLN A 202 -9.83 -44.95 24.88
N HIS A 203 -9.10 -43.86 25.13
CA HIS A 203 -9.60 -42.67 25.84
C HIS A 203 -8.87 -41.46 25.25
N ALA A 204 -9.50 -40.77 24.30
CA ALA A 204 -9.04 -39.43 23.93
C ALA A 204 -9.19 -38.55 25.18
N PRO A 205 -8.16 -37.80 25.62
CA PRO A 205 -8.27 -36.99 26.82
C PRO A 205 -9.29 -35.87 26.58
N GLU A 206 -10.48 -36.04 27.15
CA GLU A 206 -11.59 -35.09 27.16
C GLU A 206 -11.30 -33.95 28.16
N THR A 207 -10.16 -33.29 27.96
CA THR A 207 -9.81 -32.02 28.59
C THR A 207 -9.32 -31.09 27.48
N LEU A 208 -10.22 -30.80 26.53
CA LEU A 208 -10.14 -29.55 25.77
C LEU A 208 -10.29 -28.42 26.79
N ARG A 209 -9.17 -28.05 27.43
CA ARG A 209 -9.06 -26.80 28.18
C ARG A 209 -9.64 -25.73 27.26
N LYS A 210 -10.70 -25.05 27.72
CA LYS A 210 -11.25 -23.90 27.01
C LYS A 210 -10.08 -22.98 26.65
N ILE A 211 -9.79 -22.91 25.37
CA ILE A 211 -8.69 -22.09 24.87
C ILE A 211 -9.09 -20.66 25.15
N ASN A 212 -8.31 -19.95 25.96
CA ASN A 212 -8.50 -18.52 26.14
C ASN A 212 -7.97 -17.83 24.88
N VAL A 213 -8.87 -17.54 23.93
CA VAL A 213 -8.54 -16.97 22.63
C VAL A 213 -7.90 -15.58 22.76
N GLU A 214 -8.26 -14.82 23.80
CA GLU A 214 -7.67 -13.50 24.09
C GLU A 214 -6.22 -13.67 24.53
N ALA A 215 -5.96 -14.60 25.45
CA ALA A 215 -4.59 -14.90 25.90
C ALA A 215 -3.70 -15.41 24.74
N LEU A 216 -4.26 -16.20 23.82
CA LEU A 216 -3.52 -16.64 22.62
C LEU A 216 -3.12 -15.45 21.73
N TRP A 217 -4.01 -14.47 21.54
CA TRP A 217 -3.69 -13.29 20.74
C TRP A 217 -2.59 -12.44 21.36
N GLU A 218 -2.64 -12.23 22.68
CA GLU A 218 -1.62 -11.49 23.42
C GLU A 218 -0.25 -12.19 23.33
N GLU A 219 -0.21 -13.51 23.51
CA GLU A 219 1.04 -14.28 23.38
C GLU A 219 1.56 -14.25 21.94
N PHE A 220 0.68 -14.33 20.95
CA PHE A 220 1.04 -14.28 19.53
C PHE A 220 1.70 -12.94 19.14
N ILE A 221 1.11 -11.82 19.56
CA ILE A 221 1.70 -10.48 19.35
C ILE A 221 2.98 -10.31 20.18
N GLY A 222 2.97 -10.78 21.43
CA GLY A 222 4.10 -10.73 22.35
C GLY A 222 5.34 -11.45 21.79
N LEU A 223 5.17 -12.65 21.21
CA LEU A 223 6.25 -13.39 20.54
C LEU A 223 6.85 -12.58 19.38
N SER A 224 6.02 -11.91 18.60
CA SER A 224 6.48 -11.09 17.50
C SER A 224 7.27 -9.86 17.97
N MET A 225 6.79 -9.20 19.02
CA MET A 225 7.47 -8.05 19.63
C MET A 225 8.78 -8.45 20.32
N ALA A 226 8.80 -9.60 21.01
CA ALA A 226 9.99 -10.17 21.62
C ALA A 226 11.06 -10.50 20.57
N ALA A 227 10.65 -10.89 19.37
CA ALA A 227 11.54 -11.03 18.22
C ALA A 227 12.04 -9.68 17.67
N GLY A 228 11.69 -8.53 18.26
CA GLY A 228 12.17 -7.20 17.87
C GLY A 228 11.25 -6.44 16.91
N LYS A 229 10.01 -6.90 16.69
CA LYS A 229 9.04 -6.16 15.87
C LYS A 229 8.40 -5.02 16.63
N GLN A 230 8.25 -3.90 15.95
CA GLN A 230 7.48 -2.76 16.42
C GLN A 230 6.18 -2.66 15.62
N TYR A 231 5.09 -2.37 16.32
CA TYR A 231 3.76 -2.24 15.75
C TYR A 231 3.20 -0.87 16.08
N SER A 232 2.59 -0.22 15.08
CA SER A 232 1.62 0.84 15.32
C SER A 232 0.29 0.24 15.78
N GLU A 233 -0.50 1.00 16.53
CA GLU A 233 -1.84 0.60 16.97
C GLU A 233 -2.71 0.13 15.79
N GLY A 234 -2.71 0.87 14.68
CA GLY A 234 -3.44 0.49 13.47
C GLY A 234 -3.01 -0.85 12.88
N GLN A 235 -1.73 -1.21 12.97
CA GLN A 235 -1.26 -2.53 12.51
C GLN A 235 -1.73 -3.66 13.42
N VAL A 236 -1.74 -3.44 14.73
CA VAL A 236 -2.28 -4.42 15.70
C VAL A 236 -3.77 -4.63 15.44
N MET A 237 -4.54 -3.56 15.26
CA MET A 237 -5.98 -3.63 15.00
C MET A 237 -6.32 -4.35 13.69
N LEU A 238 -5.59 -4.06 12.60
CA LEU A 238 -5.78 -4.77 11.33
C LEU A 238 -5.44 -6.26 11.45
N ALA A 239 -4.38 -6.60 12.18
CA ALA A 239 -3.99 -7.98 12.41
C ALA A 239 -4.99 -8.71 13.32
N LEU A 240 -5.54 -8.04 14.34
CA LEU A 240 -6.58 -8.59 15.21
C LEU A 240 -7.86 -8.88 14.43
N ARG A 241 -8.27 -7.97 13.53
CA ARG A 241 -9.41 -8.21 12.64
C ARG A 241 -9.21 -9.48 11.80
N ASP A 242 -8.02 -9.64 11.23
CA ASP A 242 -7.71 -10.83 10.43
C ASP A 242 -7.66 -12.09 11.33
N TRP A 243 -7.12 -12.01 12.56
CA TRP A 243 -7.10 -13.09 13.55
C TRP A 243 -8.50 -13.57 13.95
N LEU A 244 -9.42 -12.64 14.20
CA LEU A 244 -10.81 -12.96 14.57
C LEU A 244 -11.60 -13.63 13.45
N SER A 245 -11.13 -13.58 12.20
CA SER A 245 -11.75 -14.28 11.07
C SER A 245 -11.49 -15.79 11.05
N TYR A 246 -10.54 -16.28 11.86
CA TYR A 246 -10.20 -17.70 11.96
C TYR A 246 -11.04 -18.41 13.03
N GLY A 247 -11.27 -19.71 12.83
CA GLY A 247 -11.83 -20.58 13.88
C GLY A 247 -10.83 -20.80 15.02
N ASP A 248 -11.29 -21.23 16.20
CA ASP A 248 -10.42 -21.35 17.38
C ASP A 248 -9.32 -22.41 17.21
N ASP A 249 -9.64 -23.53 16.56
CA ASP A 249 -8.64 -24.55 16.20
C ASP A 249 -7.59 -24.00 15.22
N GLU A 250 -8.01 -23.17 14.26
CA GLU A 250 -7.12 -22.55 13.29
C GLU A 250 -6.19 -21.54 13.96
N LYS A 251 -6.71 -20.74 14.89
CA LYS A 251 -5.92 -19.81 15.70
C LYS A 251 -4.84 -20.54 16.48
N LEU A 252 -5.18 -21.65 17.12
CA LEU A 252 -4.20 -22.47 17.84
C LEU A 252 -3.12 -23.03 16.88
N MET A 253 -3.50 -23.55 15.72
CA MET A 253 -2.54 -24.04 14.71
C MET A 253 -1.62 -22.94 14.18
N ILE A 254 -2.17 -21.75 13.88
CA ILE A 254 -1.41 -20.58 13.44
C ILE A 254 -0.40 -20.17 14.51
N PHE A 255 -0.86 -20.11 15.75
CA PHE A 255 -0.06 -19.74 16.91
C PHE A 255 1.10 -20.71 17.12
N GLU A 256 0.83 -22.01 17.19
CA GLU A 256 1.86 -23.04 17.40
C GLU A 256 2.89 -23.07 16.25
N ASP A 257 2.46 -22.89 15.00
CA ASP A 257 3.39 -22.79 13.86
C ASP A 257 4.26 -21.53 13.93
N TYR A 258 3.69 -20.38 14.31
CA TYR A 258 4.45 -19.14 14.49
C TYR A 258 5.44 -19.23 15.64
N LYS A 259 4.99 -19.76 16.79
CA LYS A 259 5.80 -20.01 17.97
C LYS A 259 6.97 -20.91 17.63
N ARG A 260 6.72 -22.04 16.97
CA ARG A 260 7.78 -22.93 16.50
C ARG A 260 8.81 -22.20 15.65
N LYS A 261 8.41 -21.41 14.65
CA LYS A 261 9.32 -20.68 13.76
C LYS A 261 10.13 -19.59 14.46
N CYS A 262 9.61 -19.01 15.55
CA CYS A 262 10.36 -18.09 16.39
C CYS A 262 11.48 -18.81 17.19
N PHE A 263 11.30 -20.08 17.55
CA PHE A 263 12.23 -20.81 18.44
C PHE A 263 13.14 -21.81 17.73
N ASP A 264 12.74 -22.36 16.59
CA ASP A 264 13.51 -23.37 15.86
C ASP A 264 14.62 -22.78 14.96
N GLY A 265 14.79 -21.45 14.98
CA GLY A 265 15.78 -20.74 14.18
C GLY A 265 15.35 -20.50 12.73
N THR A 266 14.12 -20.86 12.34
CA THR A 266 13.57 -20.54 11.01
C THR A 266 13.61 -19.02 10.76
N TRP A 267 13.35 -18.22 11.79
CA TRP A 267 13.57 -16.77 11.76
C TRP A 267 14.82 -16.42 12.53
N SER A 268 15.90 -16.22 11.80
CA SER A 268 17.24 -15.98 12.34
C SER A 268 17.39 -14.66 13.09
N ASP A 269 16.55 -13.66 12.82
CA ASP A 269 16.48 -12.39 13.55
C ASP A 269 15.15 -11.64 13.32
N ALA A 270 15.01 -10.49 13.99
CA ALA A 270 13.90 -9.55 13.87
C ALA A 270 13.55 -9.16 12.43
N ARG A 271 14.51 -9.15 11.51
CA ARG A 271 14.28 -8.75 10.11
C ARG A 271 13.56 -9.86 9.34
N HIS A 272 13.81 -11.12 9.70
CA HIS A 272 13.24 -12.29 9.03
C HIS A 272 11.89 -12.72 9.62
N THR A 273 11.59 -12.37 10.87
CA THR A 273 10.25 -12.56 11.44
C THR A 273 9.23 -11.75 10.63
N PRO A 274 8.13 -12.33 10.14
CA PRO A 274 7.10 -11.57 9.45
C PRO A 274 6.25 -10.77 10.45
N LEU A 275 5.74 -9.61 10.03
CA LEU A 275 4.68 -8.92 10.77
C LEU A 275 3.48 -9.87 10.90
N VAL A 276 2.84 -9.87 12.07
CA VAL A 276 1.71 -10.77 12.35
C VAL A 276 0.61 -10.67 11.30
N GLY A 277 0.21 -9.45 10.90
CA GLY A 277 -0.79 -9.27 9.83
C GLY A 277 -0.36 -9.84 8.47
N ASN A 278 0.93 -9.81 8.13
CA ASN A 278 1.43 -10.43 6.90
C ASN A 278 1.44 -11.95 7.00
N TYR A 279 1.78 -12.48 8.18
CA TYR A 279 1.78 -13.92 8.44
C TYR A 279 0.39 -14.52 8.31
N LEU A 280 -0.62 -13.88 8.91
CA LEU A 280 -2.02 -14.30 8.83
C LEU A 280 -2.51 -14.33 7.37
N LYS A 281 -2.11 -13.36 6.55
CA LYS A 281 -2.49 -13.29 5.13
C LYS A 281 -1.81 -14.31 4.23
N THR A 282 -0.83 -15.07 4.72
CA THR A 282 -0.15 -16.06 3.90
C THR A 282 -1.15 -17.10 3.39
N GLY A 283 -1.03 -17.45 2.11
CA GLY A 283 -1.96 -18.37 1.45
C GLY A 283 -2.01 -19.78 2.07
N ALA A 284 -1.06 -20.10 2.95
CA ALA A 284 -1.02 -21.34 3.73
C ALA A 284 -2.20 -21.46 4.71
N TRP A 285 -2.71 -20.32 5.20
CA TRP A 285 -3.83 -20.30 6.16
C TRP A 285 -5.18 -20.06 5.50
N LYS A 286 -5.19 -19.64 4.23
CA LYS A 286 -6.42 -19.41 3.48
C LYS A 286 -7.06 -20.75 3.10
N PRO A 287 -8.38 -20.89 3.23
CA PRO A 287 -9.08 -22.09 2.79
C PRO A 287 -8.89 -22.29 1.27
N ARG A 288 -8.28 -23.41 0.87
CA ARG A 288 -8.30 -23.88 -0.52
C ARG A 288 -9.43 -24.90 -0.69
N GLY A 289 -10.65 -24.42 -0.95
CA GLY A 289 -11.80 -25.27 -1.26
C GLY A 289 -12.40 -25.99 -0.05
N THR A 290 -13.26 -26.99 -0.34
CA THR A 290 -14.09 -27.69 0.63
C THR A 290 -13.28 -28.69 1.48
N GLY A 291 -12.73 -28.20 2.58
CA GLY A 291 -12.72 -28.99 3.82
C GLY A 291 -11.39 -29.49 4.37
N VAL A 292 -10.24 -29.30 3.71
CA VAL A 292 -8.94 -29.65 4.33
C VAL A 292 -7.93 -28.52 4.14
N ARG A 293 -7.69 -27.77 5.22
CA ARG A 293 -6.57 -26.82 5.29
C ARG A 293 -5.31 -27.59 5.66
N ILE A 294 -4.51 -27.90 4.64
CA ILE A 294 -3.22 -28.56 4.84
C ILE A 294 -2.29 -27.51 5.42
N LEU A 295 -1.67 -27.81 6.58
CA LEU A 295 -0.51 -27.06 7.09
C LEU A 295 0.44 -26.76 5.92
N PRO A 296 1.10 -25.60 5.87
CA PRO A 296 2.09 -25.36 4.84
C PRO A 296 3.07 -26.54 4.85
N VAL A 297 3.07 -27.32 3.76
CA VAL A 297 4.11 -28.32 3.53
C VAL A 297 5.38 -27.50 3.55
N VAL A 298 6.17 -27.68 4.61
CA VAL A 298 7.50 -27.07 4.71
C VAL A 298 8.20 -27.52 3.45
N LYS A 299 8.41 -26.60 2.51
CA LYS A 299 9.15 -26.94 1.30
C LYS A 299 10.51 -27.43 1.80
N PRO A 300 10.97 -28.61 1.35
CA PRO A 300 12.33 -29.03 1.68
C PRO A 300 13.27 -27.87 1.30
N MET A 301 14.28 -27.63 2.13
CA MET A 301 15.27 -26.58 1.87
C MET A 301 15.69 -26.67 0.41
N SER A 302 15.69 -25.53 -0.29
CA SER A 302 16.23 -25.54 -1.64
C SER A 302 17.72 -25.84 -1.57
N LYS A 303 18.32 -26.37 -2.64
CA LYS A 303 19.78 -26.55 -2.72
C LYS A 303 20.55 -25.26 -2.41
N SER A 304 19.94 -24.11 -2.71
CA SER A 304 20.49 -22.80 -2.35
C SER A 304 20.48 -22.59 -0.84
N ASP A 305 19.37 -22.88 -0.16
CA ASP A 305 19.25 -22.73 1.29
C ASP A 305 20.18 -23.70 2.02
N GLU A 306 20.31 -24.95 1.53
CA GLU A 306 21.26 -25.94 2.04
C GLU A 306 22.70 -25.43 1.92
N SER A 307 23.06 -24.83 0.78
CA SER A 307 24.40 -24.28 0.56
C SER A 307 24.70 -23.09 1.47
N GLN A 308 23.73 -22.21 1.72
CA GLN A 308 23.87 -21.07 2.63
C GLN A 308 23.99 -21.53 4.08
N HIS A 309 23.21 -22.54 4.47
CA HIS A 309 23.32 -23.14 5.80
C HIS A 309 24.68 -23.81 6.00
N ALA A 310 25.17 -24.58 5.02
CA ALA A 310 26.50 -25.19 5.07
C ALA A 310 27.63 -24.14 5.14
N ALA A 311 27.52 -23.05 4.38
CA ALA A 311 28.46 -21.94 4.42
C ALA A 311 28.46 -21.24 5.80
N ALA A 312 27.27 -21.01 6.38
CA ALA A 312 27.14 -20.43 7.72
C ALA A 312 27.78 -21.32 8.79
N GLN A 313 27.56 -22.64 8.73
CA GLN A 313 28.19 -23.59 9.66
C GLN A 313 29.71 -23.62 9.52
N THR A 314 30.22 -23.56 8.29
CA THR A 314 31.67 -23.49 8.01
C THR A 314 32.28 -22.20 8.55
N PHE A 315 31.59 -21.07 8.41
CA PHE A 315 32.05 -19.79 8.95
C PHE A 315 32.11 -19.80 10.49
N LEU A 316 31.12 -20.42 11.14
CA LEU A 316 31.09 -20.55 12.60
C LEU A 316 32.17 -21.49 13.14
N SER A 317 32.52 -22.56 12.40
CA SER A 317 33.56 -23.49 12.83
C SER A 317 34.97 -22.92 12.70
N GLN A 318 35.23 -22.04 11.73
CA GLN A 318 36.51 -21.35 11.58
C GLN A 318 36.78 -20.26 12.62
N ARG A 319 35.75 -19.85 13.38
CA ARG A 319 35.83 -18.80 14.41
C ARG A 319 36.12 -19.32 15.81
N ARG A 320 36.19 -20.64 16.00
CA ARG A 320 36.62 -21.29 17.25
C ARG A 320 38.07 -21.73 17.14
#